data_AF-A0A6V7UV19-F1
#
_entry.id   AF-A0A6V7UV19-F1
#
_cell.length_a   1.000
_cell.length_b   1.000
_cell.length_c   1.000
_cell.angle_alpha   90.00
_cell.angle_beta   90.00
_cell.angle_gamma   90.00
#
_symmetry.space_group_name_H-M   'P 1'
#
loop_
_entity.id
_entity.type
_entity.pdbx_description
1 polymer ?
#
loop_
_entity_poly.entity_id
_entity_poly.type
_entity_poly.pdbx_seq_one_letter_code
_entity_poly.pdbx_strand_id
1 'polypeptide(L)'
;MGSQWPGMGQKLMEIPLFDNSLKESSETLKEFGLDVYGMLKNSDPEQYKNTLNCMLAITSIQIALTDLLYAIDIQPDGILGHSTGEMGCGYADGALTRAQTMRLAYYRGATIMAKREKMRGAMAAVGLSWEEAQNCPSLP
;
A
#
# COMPACT_ATOMS: atom_id res chain seq x y z
N MET A 1 -5.01 0.86 -3.71
CA MET A 1 -5.31 -0.56 -4.01
C MET A 1 -5.54 -0.70 -5.51
N GLY A 2 -5.10 -1.80 -6.13
CA GLY A 2 -5.19 -2.01 -7.59
C GLY A 2 -3.94 -1.60 -8.36
N SER A 3 -2.91 -1.06 -7.69
CA SER A 3 -1.62 -0.66 -8.27
C SER A 3 -0.51 -1.69 -8.07
N GLN A 4 -0.81 -2.79 -7.36
CA GLN A 4 0.15 -3.85 -7.07
C GLN A 4 0.40 -4.74 -8.30
N TRP A 5 1.63 -5.23 -8.44
CA TRP A 5 2.00 -6.19 -9.49
C TRP A 5 3.22 -7.03 -9.08
N PRO A 6 3.41 -8.23 -9.65
CA PRO A 6 4.50 -9.12 -9.26
C PRO A 6 5.86 -8.58 -9.71
N GLY A 7 6.78 -8.39 -8.76
CA GLY A 7 8.09 -7.78 -9.02
C GLY A 7 8.16 -6.27 -8.80
N MET A 8 7.09 -5.66 -8.29
CA MET A 8 7.10 -4.22 -8.01
C MET A 8 8.20 -3.81 -7.04
N GLY A 9 8.88 -2.70 -7.36
CA GLY A 9 9.98 -2.16 -6.56
C GLY A 9 11.33 -2.88 -6.70
N GLN A 10 11.40 -4.09 -7.27
CA GLN A 10 12.65 -4.87 -7.33
C GLN A 10 13.80 -4.13 -8.04
N LYS A 11 13.51 -3.44 -9.15
CA LYS A 11 14.52 -2.63 -9.84
C LYS A 11 15.02 -1.45 -9.02
N LEU A 12 14.19 -0.88 -8.15
CA LEU A 12 14.58 0.19 -7.26
C LEU A 12 15.39 -0.31 -6.06
N MET A 13 15.35 -1.61 -5.73
CA MET A 13 16.23 -2.21 -4.70
C MET A 13 17.72 -2.15 -5.08
N GLU A 14 18.06 -1.85 -6.33
CA GLU A 14 19.44 -1.53 -6.72
C GLU A 14 19.93 -0.19 -6.10
N ILE A 15 19.01 0.66 -5.63
CA ILE A 15 19.31 1.90 -4.90
C ILE A 15 19.35 1.59 -3.38
N PRO A 16 20.51 1.72 -2.71
CA PRO A 16 20.67 1.30 -1.32
C PRO A 16 19.69 1.96 -0.33
N LEU A 17 19.34 3.22 -0.55
CA LEU A 17 18.40 3.94 0.31
C LEU A 17 16.98 3.34 0.23
N PHE A 18 16.51 3.04 -0.99
CA PHE A 18 15.20 2.43 -1.20
C PHE A 18 15.15 1.01 -0.60
N ASP A 19 16.20 0.22 -0.85
CA ASP A 19 16.34 -1.14 -0.32
C ASP A 19 16.33 -1.17 1.22
N ASN A 20 17.09 -0.26 1.85
CA ASN A 20 17.11 -0.13 3.30
C ASN A 20 15.76 0.32 3.87
N SER A 21 15.07 1.27 3.21
CA SER A 21 13.74 1.69 3.65
C SER A 21 12.71 0.54 3.63
N LEU A 22 12.78 -0.34 2.63
CA LEU A 22 11.93 -1.54 2.59
C LEU A 22 12.26 -2.53 3.71
N LYS A 23 13.56 -2.75 4.00
CA LYS A 23 14.00 -3.59 5.13
C LYS A 23 13.51 -3.03 6.46
N GLU A 24 13.67 -1.73 6.68
CA GLU A 24 13.20 -1.04 7.89
C GLU A 24 11.68 -1.14 8.03
N SER A 25 10.94 -0.99 6.92
CA SER A 25 9.49 -1.19 6.91
C SER A 25 9.12 -2.63 7.29
N SER A 26 9.86 -3.62 6.79
CA SER A 26 9.67 -5.04 7.15
C SER A 26 9.97 -5.34 8.61
N GLU A 27 10.99 -4.70 9.18
CA GLU A 27 11.35 -4.86 10.59
C GLU A 27 10.17 -4.53 11.52
N THR A 28 9.40 -3.49 11.19
CA THR A 28 8.23 -3.08 11.98
C THR A 28 7.10 -4.09 12.03
N LEU A 29 7.13 -5.10 11.15
CA LEU A 29 6.09 -6.13 11.04
C LEU A 29 6.49 -7.48 11.64
N LYS A 30 7.72 -7.63 12.14
CA LYS A 30 8.18 -8.90 12.74
C LYS A 30 7.32 -9.35 13.91
N GLU A 31 6.77 -8.41 14.69
CA GLU A 31 5.86 -8.72 15.80
C GLU A 31 4.56 -9.43 15.34
N PHE A 32 4.19 -9.29 14.06
CA PHE A 32 3.06 -9.98 13.44
C PHE A 32 3.48 -11.23 12.66
N GLY A 33 4.77 -11.60 12.68
CA GLY A 33 5.31 -12.74 11.93
C GLY A 33 5.33 -12.54 10.41
N LEU A 34 5.39 -11.29 9.94
CA LEU A 34 5.33 -10.94 8.51
C LEU A 34 6.68 -10.40 8.01
N ASP A 35 7.03 -10.75 6.77
CA ASP A 35 8.21 -10.25 6.06
C ASP A 35 7.81 -9.67 4.69
N VAL A 36 7.49 -8.38 4.67
CA VAL A 36 7.12 -7.66 3.43
C VAL A 36 8.33 -7.50 2.49
N TYR A 37 9.55 -7.40 3.01
CA TYR A 37 10.75 -7.31 2.20
C TYR A 37 11.02 -8.63 1.46
N GLY A 38 10.96 -9.76 2.16
CA GLY A 38 11.03 -11.09 1.56
C GLY A 38 9.93 -11.32 0.51
N MET A 39 8.71 -10.87 0.80
CA MET A 39 7.59 -10.91 -0.15
C MET A 39 7.87 -10.09 -1.41
N LEU A 40 8.34 -8.84 -1.31
CA LEU A 40 8.63 -7.99 -2.47
C LEU A 40 9.74 -8.54 -3.38
N LYS A 41 10.68 -9.31 -2.83
CA LYS A 41 11.70 -10.02 -3.63
C LYS A 41 11.15 -11.24 -4.38
N ASN A 42 9.95 -11.72 -4.04
CA ASN A 42 9.28 -12.78 -4.74
C ASN A 42 8.32 -12.18 -5.79
N SER A 43 8.38 -12.70 -7.02
CA SER A 43 7.54 -12.26 -8.14
C SER A 43 6.37 -13.21 -8.40
N ASP A 44 5.96 -14.01 -7.41
CA ASP A 44 4.80 -14.89 -7.49
C ASP A 44 3.49 -14.07 -7.53
N PRO A 45 2.71 -14.16 -8.61
CA PRO A 45 1.42 -13.47 -8.72
C PRO A 45 0.39 -13.84 -7.65
N GLU A 46 0.47 -15.04 -7.07
CA GLU A 46 -0.50 -15.50 -6.06
C GLU A 46 -0.44 -14.66 -4.78
N GLN A 47 0.73 -14.08 -4.47
CA GLN A 47 0.91 -13.22 -3.30
C GLN A 47 0.00 -11.99 -3.34
N TYR A 48 -0.30 -11.49 -4.55
CA TYR A 48 -1.09 -10.27 -4.78
C TYR A 48 -2.59 -10.52 -4.92
N LYS A 49 -3.05 -11.75 -4.68
CA LYS A 49 -4.48 -12.06 -4.49
C LYS A 49 -4.94 -11.83 -3.06
N ASN A 50 -4.00 -11.71 -2.12
CA ASN A 50 -4.27 -11.45 -0.71
C ASN A 50 -4.28 -9.93 -0.45
N THR A 51 -5.42 -9.39 0.00
CA THR A 51 -5.58 -7.95 0.26
C THR A 51 -4.59 -7.41 1.30
N LEU A 52 -4.27 -8.18 2.34
CA LEU A 52 -3.29 -7.79 3.34
C LEU A 52 -1.92 -7.60 2.69
N ASN A 53 -1.47 -8.59 1.91
CA ASN A 53 -0.19 -8.52 1.19
C ASN A 53 -0.15 -7.29 0.28
N CYS A 54 -1.20 -7.04 -0.50
CA CYS A 54 -1.29 -5.86 -1.36
C CYS A 54 -1.17 -4.55 -0.58
N MET A 55 -1.86 -4.42 0.57
CA MET A 55 -1.78 -3.22 1.40
C MET A 55 -0.38 -2.99 1.95
N LEU A 56 0.25 -4.03 2.51
CA LEU A 56 1.59 -3.94 3.07
C LEU A 56 2.61 -3.56 2.01
N ALA A 57 2.53 -4.20 0.84
CA ALA A 57 3.47 -4.02 -0.24
C ALA A 57 3.34 -2.63 -0.91
N ILE A 58 2.11 -2.14 -1.11
CA ILE A 58 1.88 -0.77 -1.62
C ILE A 58 2.41 0.26 -0.61
N THR A 59 2.09 0.07 0.67
CA THR A 59 2.46 1.03 1.72
C THR A 59 3.97 1.10 1.92
N SER A 60 4.67 -0.04 1.96
CA SER A 60 6.13 -0.05 2.10
C SER A 60 6.83 0.61 0.91
N ILE A 61 6.34 0.41 -0.32
CA ILE A 61 6.87 1.10 -1.49
C ILE A 61 6.58 2.60 -1.44
N GLN A 62 5.40 3.03 -0.99
CA GLN A 62 5.10 4.46 -0.81
C GLN A 62 6.05 5.13 0.18
N ILE A 63 6.35 4.47 1.31
CA ILE A 63 7.34 4.92 2.28
C ILE A 63 8.73 5.03 1.63
N ALA A 64 9.19 3.99 0.95
CA ALA A 64 10.52 3.97 0.34
C ALA A 64 10.68 4.99 -0.79
N LEU A 65 9.64 5.23 -1.60
CA LEU A 65 9.64 6.30 -2.60
C LEU A 65 9.66 7.69 -1.94
N THR A 66 8.94 7.87 -0.83
CA THR A 66 8.96 9.13 -0.07
C THR A 66 10.37 9.39 0.50
N ASP A 67 11.00 8.37 1.08
CA ASP A 67 12.38 8.45 1.59
C ASP A 67 13.37 8.84 0.49
N LEU A 68 13.21 8.26 -0.72
CA LEU A 68 14.03 8.64 -1.88
C LEU A 68 13.87 10.11 -2.26
N LEU A 69 12.63 10.62 -2.33
CA LEU A 69 12.36 12.02 -2.69
C LEU A 69 12.95 12.98 -1.65
N TYR A 70 12.83 12.66 -0.37
CA TYR A 70 13.39 13.47 0.72
C TYR A 70 14.91 13.49 0.74
N ALA A 71 15.55 12.37 0.39
CA ALA A 71 17.01 12.32 0.32
C ALA A 71 17.61 13.14 -0.84
N ILE A 72 16.80 13.55 -1.81
CA ILE A 72 17.20 14.47 -2.89
C ILE A 72 16.57 15.86 -2.73
N ASP A 73 16.21 16.22 -1.48
CA ASP A 73 15.67 17.52 -1.08
C ASP A 73 14.35 17.93 -1.78
N ILE A 74 13.57 16.97 -2.30
CA ILE A 74 12.24 17.23 -2.85
C ILE A 74 11.22 17.19 -1.72
N GLN A 75 10.71 18.35 -1.32
CA GLN A 75 9.66 18.50 -0.31
C GLN A 75 8.32 18.86 -0.98
N PRO A 76 7.19 18.25 -0.56
CA PRO A 76 5.88 18.57 -1.12
C PRO A 76 5.35 19.90 -0.56
N ASP A 77 4.86 20.77 -1.43
CA ASP A 77 4.03 21.93 -1.01
C ASP A 77 2.59 21.52 -0.66
N GLY A 78 2.17 20.33 -1.11
CA GLY A 78 0.84 19.78 -0.85
C GLY A 78 0.82 18.27 -1.06
N ILE A 79 -0.03 17.57 -0.30
CA ILE A 79 -0.12 16.12 -0.29
C ILE A 79 -1.59 15.71 -0.49
N LEU A 80 -1.84 14.80 -1.44
CA LEU A 80 -3.17 14.24 -1.70
C LEU A 80 -3.09 12.71 -1.75
N GLY A 81 -3.94 12.05 -0.97
CA GLY A 81 -4.05 10.60 -0.93
C GLY A 81 -5.34 10.11 -1.58
N HIS A 82 -5.29 8.89 -2.11
CA HIS A 82 -6.48 8.18 -2.59
C HIS A 82 -6.63 6.84 -1.87
N SER A 83 -7.62 6.76 -0.96
CA SER A 83 -7.98 5.55 -0.22
C SER A 83 -6.80 4.91 0.54
N THR A 84 -6.19 3.83 0.02
CA THR A 84 -4.99 3.22 0.63
C THR A 84 -3.82 4.20 0.64
N GLY A 85 -3.73 5.10 -0.34
CA GLY A 85 -2.62 6.04 -0.47
C GLY A 85 -2.55 7.10 0.63
N GLU A 86 -3.65 7.36 1.35
CA GLU A 86 -3.65 8.30 2.49
C GLU A 86 -2.72 7.85 3.61
N MET A 87 -2.43 6.55 3.73
CA MET A 87 -1.44 6.05 4.70
C MET A 87 -0.03 6.54 4.36
N GLY A 88 0.34 6.49 3.06
CA GLY A 88 1.59 7.07 2.57
C GLY A 88 1.63 8.60 2.72
N CYS A 89 0.50 9.27 2.54
CA CYS A 89 0.40 10.72 2.80
C CYS A 89 0.65 11.07 4.26
N GLY A 90 0.09 10.31 5.21
CA GLY A 90 0.36 10.52 6.63
C GLY A 90 1.84 10.33 6.99
N TYR A 91 2.55 9.44 6.28
CA TYR A 91 4.01 9.30 6.42
C TYR A 91 4.76 10.52 5.85
N ALA A 92 4.42 10.93 4.62
CA ALA A 92 5.04 12.09 3.97
C ALA A 92 4.80 13.39 4.77
N ASP A 93 3.60 13.60 5.31
CA ASP A 93 3.29 14.77 6.14
C ASP A 93 4.00 14.75 7.52
N GLY A 94 4.64 13.63 7.89
CA GLY A 94 5.27 13.45 9.20
C GLY A 94 4.30 13.17 10.35
N ALA A 95 3.00 13.11 10.08
CA ALA A 95 1.96 12.78 11.06
C ALA A 95 2.02 11.32 11.54
N LEU A 96 2.52 10.41 10.71
CA LEU A 96 2.72 9.00 11.03
C LEU A 96 4.19 8.62 10.90
N THR A 97 4.72 7.97 11.93
CA THR A 97 6.00 7.26 11.83
C THR A 97 5.88 6.05 10.91
N ARG A 98 7.01 5.58 10.35
CA ARG A 98 7.07 4.35 9.55
C ARG A 98 6.36 3.16 10.21
N ALA A 99 6.62 2.95 11.50
CA ALA A 99 6.00 1.86 12.27
C ALA A 99 4.48 2.02 12.40
N GLN A 100 3.99 3.25 12.64
CA GLN A 100 2.55 3.51 12.68
C GLN A 100 1.90 3.29 11.32
N THR A 101 2.53 3.74 10.23
CA THR A 101 2.03 3.57 8.86
C THR A 101 1.94 2.09 8.47
N MET A 102 2.98 1.30 8.76
CA MET A 102 2.98 -0.15 8.49
C MET A 102 1.97 -0.91 9.36
N ARG A 103 1.84 -0.57 10.64
CA ARG A 103 0.80 -1.13 11.54
C ARG A 103 -0.61 -0.78 11.08
N LEU A 104 -0.84 0.45 10.63
CA LEU A 104 -2.12 0.88 10.07
C LEU A 104 -2.47 0.05 8.83
N ALA A 105 -1.52 -0.15 7.92
CA ALA A 105 -1.71 -1.01 6.75
C ALA A 105 -2.00 -2.47 7.16
N TYR A 106 -1.28 -3.01 8.16
CA TYR A 106 -1.52 -4.34 8.70
C TYR A 106 -2.94 -4.49 9.25
N TYR A 107 -3.35 -3.66 10.21
CA TYR A 107 -4.66 -3.79 10.86
C TYR A 107 -5.80 -3.57 9.87
N ARG A 108 -5.65 -2.61 8.94
CA ARG A 108 -6.64 -2.37 7.88
C ARG A 108 -6.80 -3.60 6.97
N GLY A 109 -5.69 -4.16 6.50
CA GLY A 109 -5.68 -5.36 5.65
C GLY A 109 -6.21 -6.60 6.37
N ALA A 110 -5.73 -6.85 7.59
CA ALA A 110 -6.12 -8.00 8.40
C ALA A 110 -7.61 -7.97 8.77
N THR A 111 -8.14 -6.79 9.11
CA THR A 111 -9.57 -6.63 9.44
C THR A 111 -10.46 -6.92 8.22
N ILE A 112 -10.05 -6.48 7.02
CA ILE A 112 -10.77 -6.78 5.79
C ILE A 112 -10.74 -8.28 5.50
N MET A 113 -9.57 -8.90 5.64
CA MET A 113 -9.40 -10.34 5.42
C MET A 113 -10.23 -11.17 6.40
N ALA A 114 -10.29 -10.80 7.68
CA ALA A 114 -11.08 -11.47 8.70
C ALA A 114 -12.60 -11.42 8.45
N LYS A 115 -13.09 -10.43 7.69
CA LYS A 115 -14.52 -10.29 7.36
C LYS A 115 -14.91 -10.85 5.98
N ARG A 116 -13.93 -11.30 5.18
CA ARG A 116 -14.12 -11.67 3.77
C ARG A 116 -15.14 -12.79 3.56
N GLU A 117 -15.27 -13.72 4.51
CA GLU A 117 -16.22 -14.84 4.40
C GLU A 117 -17.69 -14.41 4.47
N LYS A 118 -17.97 -13.21 5.01
CA LYS A 118 -19.35 -12.76 5.25
C LYS A 118 -19.94 -11.96 4.10
N MET A 119 -19.14 -11.43 3.18
CA MET A 119 -19.62 -10.59 2.07
C MET A 119 -18.74 -10.73 0.83
N ARG A 120 -19.37 -11.03 -0.31
CA ARG A 120 -18.75 -10.96 -1.64
C ARG A 120 -18.99 -9.56 -2.23
N GLY A 121 -17.94 -8.93 -2.74
CA GLY A 121 -18.03 -7.63 -3.39
C GLY A 121 -16.91 -7.44 -4.41
N ALA A 122 -17.12 -6.51 -5.34
CA ALA A 122 -16.17 -6.12 -6.37
C ALA A 122 -16.27 -4.60 -6.61
N MET A 123 -15.26 -4.03 -7.24
CA MET A 123 -15.22 -2.63 -7.65
C MET A 123 -14.77 -2.56 -9.11
N ALA A 124 -15.30 -1.60 -9.87
CA ALA A 124 -14.90 -1.32 -11.24
C ALA A 124 -14.82 0.20 -11.46
N ALA A 125 -13.88 0.63 -12.30
CA ALA A 125 -13.89 1.99 -12.83
C ALA A 125 -14.89 2.06 -13.98
N VAL A 126 -15.78 3.06 -13.96
CA VAL A 126 -16.79 3.29 -14.98
C VAL A 126 -16.65 4.71 -15.54
N GLY A 127 -16.87 4.88 -16.84
CA GLY A 127 -16.75 6.16 -17.52
C GLY A 127 -18.01 7.02 -17.40
N LEU A 128 -18.48 7.22 -16.17
CA LEU A 128 -19.66 8.03 -15.86
C LEU A 128 -19.27 9.18 -14.94
N SER A 129 -20.01 10.28 -15.00
CA SER A 129 -19.98 11.32 -13.97
C SER A 129 -20.47 10.79 -12.62
N TRP A 130 -20.21 11.56 -11.55
CA TRP A 130 -20.71 11.22 -10.22
C TRP A 130 -22.24 11.20 -10.19
N GLU A 131 -22.89 12.17 -10.84
CA GLU A 131 -24.34 12.30 -10.91
C GLU A 131 -24.98 11.14 -11.70
N GLU A 132 -24.35 10.69 -12.78
CA GLU A 132 -24.82 9.53 -13.55
C GLU A 132 -24.67 8.23 -12.75
N ALA A 133 -23.56 8.04 -12.04
CA ALA A 133 -23.30 6.85 -11.24
C ALA A 133 -24.29 6.69 -10.08
N GLN A 134 -24.78 7.78 -9.49
CA GLN A 134 -25.82 7.75 -8.46
C GLN A 134 -27.16 7.21 -8.96
N ASN A 135 -27.42 7.35 -10.27
CA ASN A 135 -28.64 6.87 -10.92
C ASN A 135 -28.50 5.46 -11.52
N CYS A 136 -27.35 4.80 -11.36
CA CYS A 136 -27.20 3.42 -11.79
C CYS A 136 -28.15 2.51 -10.97
N PRO A 137 -29.05 1.76 -11.64
CA PRO A 137 -29.87 0.78 -10.93
C PRO A 137 -28.96 -0.23 -10.23
N SER A 138 -29.36 -0.66 -9.03
CA SER A 138 -28.65 -1.68 -8.28
C SER A 138 -28.42 -2.90 -9.18
N LEU A 139 -27.16 -3.30 -9.33
CA LEU A 139 -26.80 -4.54 -10.03
C LEU A 139 -27.54 -5.70 -9.32
N PRO A 140 -28.15 -6.63 -10.08
CA PRO A 140 -28.92 -7.75 -9.52
C PRO A 140 -28.08 -8.66 -8.61
#